data_AF-A0A839XH41-F1
#
_entry.id   AF-A0A839XH41-F1
#
_cell.length_a   1.000
_cell.length_b   1.000
_cell.length_c   1.000
_cell.angle_alpha   90.00
_cell.angle_beta   90.00
_cell.angle_gamma   90.00
#
_symmetry.space_group_name_H-M   'P 1'
#
loop_
_entity.id
_entity.type
_entity.pdbx_description
1 polymer ?
#
loop_
_entity_poly.entity_id
_entity_poly.type
_entity_poly.pdbx_seq_one_letter_code
_entity_poly.pdbx_strand_id
1 'polypeptide(L)'
;MRNRVLSVVAAAALAAGGLTTATLVNPATAAADGCFTFDSDLSEGDSGAAVEELQVRVAGWVSRGEHLTIDGEFGPATEAAVERFQEGYDIAPSGVVDAETREVLHALGQDDCTPEHFSYSEFDDNCGANNFEGGKVDAATAKENSRRVMWQLEAMRHKLGDVPLGITSGFRSVSCNDSVGGSSTSRHMYGETADLGIGANEHPQCTLYDAAHEAGFTEIIGPGAEGHNDHVHVANDPTPYSSAPNC
;
A
#
# COMPACT_ATOMS: atom_id res chain seq x y z
N MET A 1 -29.34 40.94 -82.04
CA MET A 1 -29.80 42.33 -81.82
C MET A 1 -29.63 42.69 -80.34
N ARG A 2 -28.88 43.76 -80.08
CA ARG A 2 -28.99 44.79 -79.00
C ARG A 2 -28.94 44.39 -77.50
N ASN A 3 -27.77 44.68 -76.92
CA ASN A 3 -27.46 45.44 -75.68
C ASN A 3 -28.44 45.46 -74.49
N ARG A 4 -27.90 45.24 -73.27
CA ARG A 4 -27.57 46.32 -72.28
C ARG A 4 -26.94 45.79 -70.97
N VAL A 5 -25.65 46.08 -70.83
CA VAL A 5 -24.82 46.58 -69.70
C VAL A 5 -25.44 46.87 -68.29
N LEU A 6 -24.64 46.54 -67.25
CA LEU A 6 -24.53 47.01 -65.83
C LEU A 6 -25.64 46.55 -64.84
N SER A 7 -25.35 46.05 -63.62
CA SER A 7 -24.47 46.61 -62.59
C SER A 7 -23.94 45.58 -61.57
N VAL A 8 -22.79 45.96 -60.98
CA VAL A 8 -22.01 45.36 -59.90
C VAL A 8 -22.74 45.35 -58.55
N VAL A 9 -22.65 44.25 -57.80
CA VAL A 9 -22.46 44.28 -56.33
C VAL A 9 -21.47 43.18 -55.96
N ALA A 10 -20.27 43.58 -55.54
CA ALA A 10 -19.31 42.71 -54.90
C ALA A 10 -19.71 42.54 -53.42
N ALA A 11 -19.90 41.29 -52.98
CA ALA A 11 -19.95 40.95 -51.57
C ALA A 11 -18.70 40.13 -51.25
N ALA A 12 -17.71 40.79 -50.66
CA ALA A 12 -16.54 40.14 -50.10
C ALA A 12 -16.97 39.37 -48.84
N ALA A 13 -17.08 38.05 -48.93
CA ALA A 13 -17.19 37.20 -47.76
C ALA A 13 -15.77 37.03 -47.18
N LEU A 14 -15.54 37.66 -46.02
CA LEU A 14 -14.34 37.42 -45.22
C LEU A 14 -14.30 35.94 -44.82
N ALA A 15 -13.27 35.23 -45.29
CA ALA A 15 -12.87 33.95 -44.75
C ALA A 15 -12.17 34.20 -43.40
N ALA A 16 -12.88 33.98 -42.30
CA ALA A 16 -12.25 33.86 -40.99
C ALA A 16 -11.67 32.44 -40.87
N GLY A 17 -10.37 32.31 -41.14
CA GLY A 17 -9.62 31.10 -40.80
C GLY A 17 -9.56 30.97 -39.28
N GLY A 18 -10.29 30.00 -38.73
CA GLY A 18 -10.14 29.61 -37.33
C GLY A 18 -8.84 28.85 -37.16
N LEU A 19 -7.84 29.45 -36.51
CA LEU A 19 -6.74 28.69 -35.92
C LEU A 19 -7.32 27.87 -34.76
N THR A 20 -7.44 26.56 -34.92
CA THR A 20 -7.61 25.65 -33.80
C THR A 20 -6.28 25.54 -33.09
N THR A 21 -6.08 26.29 -32.01
CA THR A 21 -5.02 26.02 -31.05
C THR A 21 -5.31 24.68 -30.40
N ALA A 22 -4.64 23.62 -30.84
CA ALA A 22 -4.59 22.38 -30.08
C ALA A 22 -3.85 22.69 -28.77
N THR A 23 -4.60 22.82 -27.68
CA THR A 23 -4.03 22.84 -26.33
C THR A 23 -3.41 21.47 -26.11
N LEU A 24 -2.08 21.42 -26.04
CA LEU A 24 -1.38 20.27 -25.48
C LEU A 24 -1.88 20.13 -24.04
N VAL A 25 -2.73 19.13 -23.79
CA VAL A 25 -2.95 18.62 -22.44
C VAL A 25 -1.63 18.03 -22.00
N ASN A 26 -0.91 18.76 -21.15
CA ASN A 26 0.15 18.16 -20.36
C ASN A 26 -0.53 16.99 -19.61
N PRO A 27 -0.02 15.75 -19.65
CA PRO A 27 -0.46 14.78 -18.67
C PRO A 27 -0.25 15.47 -17.32
N ALA A 28 -1.30 15.48 -16.49
CA ALA A 28 -1.15 15.88 -15.11
C ALA A 28 0.09 15.14 -14.61
N THR A 29 1.03 15.87 -14.02
CA THR A 29 1.96 15.27 -13.08
C THR A 29 1.12 14.30 -12.26
N ALA A 30 1.43 12.98 -12.35
CA ALA A 30 0.89 12.00 -11.43
C ALA A 30 0.87 12.68 -10.07
N ALA A 31 -0.31 12.70 -9.43
CA ALA A 31 -0.48 13.40 -8.17
C ALA A 31 0.70 13.01 -7.30
N ALA A 32 1.55 13.98 -6.99
CA ALA A 32 2.57 13.76 -5.98
C ALA A 32 1.79 13.27 -4.77
N ASP A 33 2.10 12.06 -4.33
CA ASP A 33 1.55 11.45 -3.13
C ASP A 33 1.54 12.54 -2.04
N GLY A 34 0.35 12.95 -1.59
CA GLY A 34 0.18 14.07 -0.67
C GLY A 34 0.91 13.89 0.65
N CYS A 35 1.28 12.65 0.98
CA CYS A 35 2.08 12.31 2.14
C CYS A 35 3.59 12.44 1.91
N PHE A 36 4.13 11.77 0.88
CA PHE A 36 5.58 11.70 0.68
C PHE A 36 5.96 11.60 -0.80
N THR A 37 6.87 12.47 -1.24
CA THR A 37 7.39 12.46 -2.62
C THR A 37 8.86 12.04 -2.62
N PHE A 38 9.14 10.87 -3.20
CA PHE A 38 10.50 10.53 -3.66
C PHE A 38 10.89 11.44 -4.84
N ASP A 39 11.84 12.35 -4.66
CA ASP A 39 12.26 13.35 -5.65
C ASP A 39 13.64 13.08 -6.26
N SER A 40 14.40 12.14 -5.70
CA SER A 40 15.69 11.67 -6.19
C SER A 40 15.78 10.14 -6.22
N ASP A 41 16.76 9.63 -6.98
CA ASP A 41 17.11 8.20 -6.94
C ASP A 41 17.62 7.82 -5.54
N LEU A 42 17.34 6.59 -5.10
CA LEU A 42 17.90 5.99 -3.87
C LEU A 42 18.61 4.68 -4.21
N SER A 43 19.75 4.41 -3.57
CA SER A 43 20.57 3.22 -3.79
C SER A 43 21.38 2.85 -2.54
N GLU A 44 22.08 1.71 -2.59
CA GLU A 44 22.90 1.24 -1.47
C GLU A 44 23.86 2.33 -0.95
N GLY A 45 23.87 2.52 0.37
CA GLY A 45 24.66 3.53 1.07
C GLY A 45 23.91 4.83 1.39
N ASP A 46 22.74 5.06 0.78
CA ASP A 46 21.88 6.19 1.15
C ASP A 46 21.27 5.98 2.55
N SER A 47 20.89 7.08 3.20
CA SER A 47 20.23 7.03 4.52
C SER A 47 19.31 8.23 4.77
N GLY A 48 18.38 8.06 5.70
CA GLY A 48 17.46 9.10 6.18
C GLY A 48 15.99 8.82 5.88
N ALA A 49 15.14 9.83 6.05
CA ALA A 49 13.68 9.69 6.00
C ALA A 49 13.15 9.12 4.68
N ALA A 50 13.80 9.41 3.55
CA ALA A 50 13.42 8.84 2.26
C ALA A 50 13.68 7.33 2.20
N VAL A 51 14.76 6.85 2.81
CA VAL A 51 15.04 5.41 2.90
C VAL A 51 14.10 4.74 3.89
N GLU A 52 13.79 5.39 5.01
CA GLU A 52 12.83 4.86 5.99
C GLU A 52 11.43 4.69 5.36
N GLU A 53 10.95 5.70 4.62
CA GLU A 53 9.68 5.62 3.90
C GLU A 53 9.72 4.57 2.78
N LEU A 54 10.83 4.46 2.05
CA LEU A 54 11.03 3.39 1.08
C LEU A 54 10.87 2.01 1.74
N GLN A 55 11.59 1.79 2.85
CA GLN A 55 11.54 0.53 3.60
C GLN A 55 10.12 0.19 4.06
N VAL A 56 9.32 1.17 4.49
CA VAL A 56 7.88 0.95 4.78
C VAL A 56 7.14 0.41 3.56
N ARG A 57 7.30 1.06 2.40
CA ARG A 57 6.58 0.70 1.17
C ARG A 57 7.01 -0.64 0.58
N VAL A 58 8.28 -1.02 0.76
CA VAL A 58 8.82 -2.29 0.25
C VAL A 58 8.90 -3.40 1.31
N ALA A 59 8.40 -3.19 2.53
CA ALA A 59 8.48 -4.17 3.62
C ALA A 59 7.83 -5.52 3.29
N GLY A 60 6.81 -5.52 2.42
CA GLY A 60 6.15 -6.73 1.95
C GLY A 60 6.86 -7.45 0.80
N TRP A 61 7.96 -6.92 0.28
CA TRP A 61 8.70 -7.44 -0.87
C TRP A 61 9.93 -8.24 -0.43
N VAL A 62 9.69 -9.25 0.39
CA VAL A 62 10.74 -10.12 0.96
C VAL A 62 10.54 -11.59 0.55
N SER A 63 11.52 -12.44 0.83
CA SER A 63 11.36 -13.89 0.66
C SER A 63 10.61 -14.50 1.84
N ARG A 64 10.15 -15.75 1.66
CA ARG A 64 9.46 -16.49 2.71
C ARG A 64 10.25 -16.51 4.03
N GLY A 65 9.67 -15.97 5.09
CA GLY A 65 10.23 -15.94 6.45
C GLY A 65 11.29 -14.87 6.69
N GLU A 66 11.57 -14.03 5.70
CA GLU A 66 12.38 -12.82 5.89
C GLU A 66 11.49 -11.67 6.38
N HIS A 67 12.10 -10.68 7.01
CA HIS A 67 11.46 -9.40 7.36
C HIS A 67 12.44 -8.27 7.05
N LEU A 68 11.93 -7.12 6.62
CA LEU A 68 12.75 -5.95 6.35
C LEU A 68 12.79 -5.05 7.59
N THR A 69 14.00 -4.69 8.03
CA THR A 69 14.18 -3.68 9.07
C THR A 69 13.91 -2.29 8.50
N ILE A 70 13.16 -1.47 9.24
CA ILE A 70 12.92 -0.07 8.93
C ILE A 70 13.83 0.77 9.83
N ASP A 71 15.05 1.05 9.37
CA ASP A 71 16.11 1.76 10.10
C ASP A 71 16.60 3.04 9.39
N GLY A 72 16.10 3.30 8.18
CA GLY A 72 16.52 4.42 7.35
C GLY A 72 17.92 4.24 6.74
N GLU A 73 18.49 3.03 6.72
CA GLU A 73 19.75 2.70 6.06
C GLU A 73 19.52 1.84 4.81
N PHE A 74 20.00 2.30 3.66
CA PHE A 74 19.85 1.55 2.41
C PHE A 74 20.98 0.53 2.32
N GLY A 75 20.81 -0.60 3.02
CA GLY A 75 21.72 -1.74 2.95
C GLY A 75 21.26 -2.82 1.97
N PRO A 76 21.99 -3.96 1.92
CA PRO A 76 21.69 -5.07 1.01
C PRO A 76 20.28 -5.66 1.17
N ALA A 77 19.69 -5.61 2.36
CA ALA A 77 18.31 -6.07 2.57
C ALA A 77 17.29 -5.13 1.90
N THR A 78 17.52 -3.82 1.96
CA THR A 78 16.69 -2.81 1.27
C THR A 78 16.84 -2.94 -0.23
N GLU A 79 18.07 -3.08 -0.75
CA GLU A 79 18.33 -3.32 -2.17
C GLU A 79 17.58 -4.55 -2.70
N ALA A 80 17.68 -5.67 -1.99
CA ALA A 80 17.02 -6.90 -2.41
C ALA A 80 15.48 -6.78 -2.33
N ALA A 81 14.94 -5.99 -1.41
CA ALA A 81 13.50 -5.71 -1.36
C ALA A 81 13.06 -4.83 -2.55
N VAL A 82 13.88 -3.85 -2.94
CA VAL A 82 13.66 -3.02 -4.13
C VAL A 82 13.72 -3.85 -5.40
N GLU A 83 14.69 -4.76 -5.55
CA GLU A 83 14.76 -5.68 -6.70
C GLU A 83 13.48 -6.51 -6.81
N ARG A 84 12.99 -7.09 -5.70
CA ARG A 84 11.75 -7.88 -5.70
C ARG A 84 10.51 -7.04 -6.02
N PHE A 85 10.45 -5.81 -5.49
CA PHE A 85 9.40 -4.86 -5.85
C PHE A 85 9.42 -4.58 -7.36
N GLN A 86 10.60 -4.32 -7.92
CA GLN A 86 10.77 -4.09 -9.36
C GLN A 86 10.33 -5.31 -10.17
N GLU A 87 10.77 -6.51 -9.81
CA GLU A 87 10.34 -7.76 -10.47
C GLU A 87 8.81 -7.93 -10.43
N GLY A 88 8.19 -7.64 -9.29
CA GLY A 88 6.74 -7.77 -9.13
C GLY A 88 5.94 -6.81 -10.01
N TYR A 89 6.46 -5.61 -10.26
CA TYR A 89 5.83 -4.60 -11.10
C TYR A 89 6.37 -4.56 -12.54
N ASP A 90 7.01 -5.63 -12.99
CA ASP A 90 7.58 -5.76 -14.35
C ASP A 90 8.62 -4.66 -14.72
N ILE A 91 9.32 -4.12 -13.71
CA ILE A 91 10.44 -3.19 -13.84
C ILE A 91 11.75 -3.99 -13.86
N ALA A 92 12.78 -3.50 -14.56
CA ALA A 92 14.10 -4.12 -14.51
C ALA A 92 14.66 -4.11 -13.08
N PRO A 93 15.05 -5.26 -12.49
CA PRO A 93 15.49 -5.35 -11.10
C PRO A 93 16.92 -4.85 -10.95
N SER A 94 17.07 -3.54 -10.80
CA SER A 94 18.36 -2.86 -10.66
C SER A 94 18.79 -2.67 -9.21
N GLY A 95 17.85 -2.82 -8.25
CA GLY A 95 18.08 -2.49 -6.84
C GLY A 95 18.14 -0.99 -6.55
N VAL A 96 18.01 -0.15 -7.58
CA VAL A 96 18.02 1.32 -7.48
C VAL A 96 16.61 1.85 -7.64
N VAL A 97 16.18 2.76 -6.76
CA VAL A 97 14.87 3.42 -6.84
C VAL A 97 14.94 4.58 -7.84
N ASP A 98 15.00 4.23 -9.12
CA ASP A 98 15.03 5.17 -10.24
C ASP A 98 13.65 5.80 -10.54
N ALA A 99 13.57 6.58 -11.62
CA ALA A 99 12.34 7.30 -11.96
C ALA A 99 11.14 6.37 -12.20
N GLU A 100 11.34 5.21 -12.82
CA GLU A 100 10.28 4.22 -13.08
C GLU A 100 9.81 3.58 -11.77
N THR A 101 10.75 3.21 -10.90
CA THR A 101 10.45 2.68 -9.56
C THR A 101 9.67 3.69 -8.72
N ARG A 102 10.06 4.98 -8.75
CA ARG A 102 9.35 6.05 -8.02
C ARG A 102 7.94 6.26 -8.53
N GLU A 103 7.71 6.19 -9.84
CA GLU A 103 6.38 6.35 -10.43
C GLU A 103 5.40 5.32 -9.87
N VAL A 104 5.81 4.05 -9.76
CA VAL A 104 4.99 3.00 -9.14
C VAL A 104 4.79 3.23 -7.65
N LEU A 105 5.85 3.57 -6.90
CA LEU A 105 5.73 3.86 -5.46
C LEU A 105 4.78 5.03 -5.16
N HIS A 106 4.73 6.05 -6.03
CA HIS A 106 3.77 7.15 -5.91
C HIS A 106 2.37 6.73 -6.30
N ALA A 107 2.21 5.94 -7.37
CA ALA A 107 0.90 5.46 -7.83
C ALA A 107 0.20 4.53 -6.83
N LEU A 108 0.96 3.85 -5.99
CA LEU A 108 0.43 3.01 -4.91
C LEU A 108 0.11 3.79 -3.64
N GLY A 109 0.55 5.04 -3.48
CA GLY A 109 0.38 5.82 -2.25
C GLY A 109 -0.82 6.78 -2.30
N GLN A 110 -1.46 6.99 -1.16
CA GLN A 110 -2.52 7.98 -0.97
C GLN A 110 -2.05 9.18 -0.13
N ASP A 111 -2.83 10.26 -0.13
CA ASP A 111 -2.53 11.51 0.59
C ASP A 111 -2.26 11.35 2.09
N ASP A 112 -2.77 10.29 2.72
CA ASP A 112 -2.57 9.97 4.15
C ASP A 112 -1.50 8.89 4.40
N CYS A 113 -0.67 8.63 3.39
CA CYS A 113 0.42 7.66 3.35
C CYS A 113 0.01 6.19 3.34
N THR A 114 -1.29 5.87 3.31
CA THR A 114 -1.75 4.50 3.15
C THR A 114 -1.56 4.04 1.70
N PRO A 115 -1.42 2.72 1.46
CA PRO A 115 -1.45 2.21 0.08
C PRO A 115 -2.88 2.32 -0.51
N GLU A 116 -2.99 2.39 -1.83
CA GLU A 116 -4.23 2.60 -2.61
C GLU A 116 -5.41 1.71 -2.18
N HIS A 117 -5.15 0.47 -1.75
CA HIS A 117 -6.20 -0.52 -1.51
C HIS A 117 -6.54 -0.76 -0.03
N PHE A 118 -5.97 0.02 0.90
CA PHE A 118 -6.26 -0.09 2.32
C PHE A 118 -6.46 1.28 2.95
N SER A 119 -7.29 1.36 3.98
CA SER A 119 -7.58 2.62 4.67
C SER A 119 -7.55 2.47 6.18
N TYR A 120 -7.25 3.55 6.90
CA TYR A 120 -7.30 3.55 8.37
C TYR A 120 -8.67 3.12 8.93
N SER A 121 -9.78 3.41 8.25
CA SER A 121 -11.11 3.02 8.72
C SER A 121 -11.36 1.51 8.70
N GLU A 122 -10.69 0.77 7.82
CA GLU A 122 -10.75 -0.71 7.82
C GLU A 122 -10.04 -1.32 9.03
N PHE A 123 -9.12 -0.57 9.64
CA PHE A 123 -8.31 -1.01 10.78
C PHE A 123 -8.85 -0.50 12.13
N ASP A 124 -9.81 0.43 12.15
CA ASP A 124 -10.34 1.07 13.37
C ASP A 124 -11.84 0.79 13.56
N ASP A 125 -12.31 -0.46 13.36
CA ASP A 125 -13.73 -0.89 13.39
C ASP A 125 -14.43 -0.72 14.76
N ASN A 126 -14.50 0.52 15.25
CA ASN A 126 -15.02 0.97 16.54
C ASN A 126 -14.38 0.30 17.78
N CYS A 127 -13.39 -0.56 17.57
CA CYS A 127 -12.60 -1.24 18.58
C CYS A 127 -11.40 -0.39 19.02
N GLY A 128 -10.99 0.60 18.21
CA GLY A 128 -9.90 1.53 18.51
C GLY A 128 -10.26 2.80 19.27
N ALA A 129 -11.38 2.76 20.01
CA ALA A 129 -11.79 3.77 20.98
C ALA A 129 -11.71 5.24 20.49
N ASN A 130 -12.12 5.47 19.23
CA ASN A 130 -12.03 6.72 18.48
C ASN A 130 -10.59 7.06 18.07
N ASN A 131 -10.24 6.78 16.82
CA ASN A 131 -9.01 7.25 16.18
C ASN A 131 -7.73 6.63 16.77
N PHE A 132 -7.72 5.29 16.90
CA PHE A 132 -6.57 4.49 17.38
C PHE A 132 -6.14 4.75 18.83
N GLU A 133 -7.06 5.23 19.68
CA GLU A 133 -6.79 5.54 21.08
C GLU A 133 -6.97 4.32 21.99
N GLY A 134 -6.42 4.41 23.21
CA GLY A 134 -6.64 3.41 24.27
C GLY A 134 -5.91 2.08 24.05
N GLY A 135 -4.93 2.03 23.16
CA GLY A 135 -4.01 0.91 22.97
C GLY A 135 -2.89 0.86 24.02
N LYS A 136 -1.83 0.11 23.70
CA LYS A 136 -0.59 0.01 24.49
C LYS A 136 0.47 1.03 24.09
N VAL A 137 0.23 1.75 22.99
CA VAL A 137 1.02 2.87 22.48
C VAL A 137 0.08 4.05 22.22
N ASP A 138 0.63 5.24 21.97
CA ASP A 138 -0.19 6.38 21.55
C ASP A 138 -0.78 6.17 20.15
N ALA A 139 -1.85 6.91 19.83
CA ALA A 139 -2.58 6.76 18.58
C ALA A 139 -1.73 7.03 17.33
N ALA A 140 -0.75 7.94 17.40
CA ALA A 140 0.14 8.22 16.28
C ALA A 140 1.02 7.00 15.98
N THR A 141 1.58 6.38 17.02
CA THR A 141 2.37 5.15 16.91
C THR A 141 1.51 3.99 16.42
N ALA A 142 0.29 3.83 16.93
CA ALA A 142 -0.63 2.77 16.48
C ALA A 142 -1.01 2.92 15.00
N LYS A 143 -1.25 4.16 14.54
CA LYS A 143 -1.49 4.44 13.12
C LYS A 143 -0.28 4.14 12.27
N GLU A 144 0.91 4.57 12.67
CA GLU A 144 2.14 4.26 11.93
C GLU A 144 2.39 2.76 11.83
N ASN A 145 2.20 2.03 12.93
CA ASN A 145 2.27 0.57 12.91
C ASN A 145 1.24 -0.06 11.96
N SER A 146 0.02 0.49 11.93
CA SER A 146 -1.03 0.00 11.03
C SER A 146 -0.71 0.30 9.57
N ARG A 147 -0.14 1.47 9.28
CA ARG A 147 0.36 1.84 7.95
C ARG A 147 1.41 0.84 7.45
N ARG A 148 2.34 0.41 8.30
CA ARG A 148 3.35 -0.61 7.95
C ARG A 148 2.69 -1.94 7.59
N VAL A 149 1.70 -2.37 8.36
CA VAL A 149 0.91 -3.57 8.05
C VAL A 149 0.17 -3.42 6.72
N MET A 150 -0.43 -2.26 6.43
CA MET A 150 -1.11 -2.00 5.17
C MET A 150 -0.16 -2.13 3.97
N TRP A 151 1.06 -1.58 4.04
CA TRP A 151 2.03 -1.71 2.94
C TRP A 151 2.50 -3.15 2.71
N GLN A 152 2.61 -3.96 3.76
CA GLN A 152 2.85 -5.41 3.60
C GLN A 152 1.64 -6.12 2.97
N LEU A 153 0.42 -5.75 3.37
CA LEU A 153 -0.80 -6.27 2.76
C LEU A 153 -0.96 -5.85 1.31
N GLU A 154 -0.49 -4.66 0.91
CA GLU A 154 -0.48 -4.21 -0.50
C GLU A 154 0.41 -5.13 -1.35
N ALA A 155 1.63 -5.41 -0.87
CA ALA A 155 2.49 -6.38 -1.53
C ALA A 155 1.85 -7.78 -1.57
N MET A 156 1.24 -8.22 -0.48
CA MET A 156 0.55 -9.51 -0.40
C MET A 156 -0.64 -9.60 -1.38
N ARG A 157 -1.46 -8.54 -1.46
CA ARG A 157 -2.57 -8.39 -2.41
C ARG A 157 -2.09 -8.55 -3.83
N HIS A 158 -1.02 -7.85 -4.18
CA HIS A 158 -0.45 -7.90 -5.53
C HIS A 158 0.12 -9.29 -5.85
N LYS A 159 0.90 -9.90 -4.93
CA LYS A 159 1.43 -11.27 -5.06
C LYS A 159 0.33 -12.33 -5.24
N LEU A 160 -0.86 -12.06 -4.71
CA LEU A 160 -2.05 -12.92 -4.83
C LEU A 160 -2.89 -12.63 -6.09
N GLY A 161 -2.39 -11.80 -7.01
CA GLY A 161 -3.04 -11.51 -8.29
C GLY A 161 -4.05 -10.37 -8.25
N ASP A 162 -3.80 -9.36 -7.41
CA ASP A 162 -4.59 -8.13 -7.31
C ASP A 162 -6.06 -8.35 -6.89
N VAL A 163 -6.34 -9.45 -6.21
CA VAL A 163 -7.65 -9.72 -5.62
C VAL A 163 -7.75 -9.01 -4.27
N PRO A 164 -8.84 -8.28 -3.98
CA PRO A 164 -8.99 -7.57 -2.71
C PRO A 164 -8.80 -8.46 -1.48
N LEU A 165 -8.07 -7.95 -0.48
CA LEU A 165 -7.93 -8.57 0.83
C LEU A 165 -8.84 -7.86 1.83
N GLY A 166 -9.83 -8.57 2.37
CA GLY A 166 -10.76 -8.03 3.35
C GLY A 166 -10.22 -8.11 4.77
N ILE A 167 -10.14 -6.97 5.44
CA ILE A 167 -9.74 -6.84 6.84
C ILE A 167 -10.98 -6.94 7.73
N THR A 168 -10.97 -7.86 8.68
CA THR A 168 -12.09 -8.07 9.63
C THR A 168 -11.81 -7.52 11.02
N SER A 169 -10.55 -7.30 11.37
CA SER A 169 -10.13 -6.69 12.62
C SER A 169 -8.68 -6.20 12.47
N GLY A 170 -8.39 -5.01 12.98
CA GLY A 170 -7.08 -4.38 12.93
C GLY A 170 -6.66 -3.90 14.32
N PHE A 171 -6.60 -2.61 14.55
CA PHE A 171 -6.32 -2.06 15.88
C PHE A 171 -7.45 -2.34 16.87
N ARG A 172 -7.08 -2.74 18.10
CA ARG A 172 -8.00 -2.91 19.22
C ARG A 172 -7.48 -2.14 20.43
N SER A 173 -8.28 -1.23 21.00
CA SER A 173 -8.00 -0.68 22.32
C SER A 173 -7.93 -1.80 23.37
N VAL A 174 -7.27 -1.56 24.52
CA VAL A 174 -7.19 -2.54 25.62
C VAL A 174 -8.59 -2.98 26.06
N SER A 175 -9.51 -2.04 26.22
CA SER A 175 -10.91 -2.32 26.60
C SER A 175 -11.61 -3.23 25.59
N CYS A 176 -11.41 -3.00 24.31
CA CYS A 176 -12.03 -3.82 23.28
C CYS A 176 -11.38 -5.22 23.20
N ASN A 177 -10.05 -5.29 23.25
CA ASN A 177 -9.31 -6.55 23.30
C ASN A 177 -9.75 -7.42 24.49
N ASP A 178 -9.92 -6.84 25.68
CA ASP A 178 -10.43 -7.56 26.85
C ASP A 178 -11.88 -8.04 26.65
N SER A 179 -12.72 -7.26 25.97
CA SER A 179 -14.13 -7.61 25.72
C SER A 179 -14.32 -8.82 24.80
N VAL A 180 -13.36 -9.06 23.90
CA VAL A 180 -13.33 -10.23 23.01
C VAL A 180 -12.53 -11.40 23.59
N GLY A 181 -12.00 -11.25 24.82
CA GLY A 181 -11.17 -12.26 25.48
C GLY A 181 -9.77 -12.41 24.86
N GLY A 182 -9.25 -11.36 24.22
CA GLY A 182 -7.94 -11.36 23.58
C GLY A 182 -6.79 -11.49 24.58
N SER A 183 -5.62 -11.93 24.09
CA SER A 183 -4.41 -12.02 24.90
C SER A 183 -3.97 -10.64 25.44
N SER A 184 -3.42 -10.61 26.65
CA SER A 184 -2.86 -9.39 27.25
C SER A 184 -1.58 -8.89 26.56
N THR A 185 -0.95 -9.72 25.73
CA THR A 185 0.21 -9.40 24.89
C THR A 185 -0.15 -9.18 23.41
N SER A 186 -1.44 -9.14 23.08
CA SER A 186 -1.94 -9.04 21.70
C SER A 186 -1.42 -7.82 20.94
N ARG A 187 -0.93 -8.05 19.71
CA ARG A 187 -0.40 -7.03 18.79
C ARG A 187 -1.46 -6.07 18.25
N HIS A 188 -2.74 -6.45 18.33
CA HIS A 188 -3.86 -5.55 18.03
C HIS A 188 -3.82 -4.25 18.82
N MET A 189 -3.35 -4.30 20.07
CA MET A 189 -3.29 -3.10 20.91
C MET A 189 -2.12 -2.17 20.59
N TYR A 190 -1.25 -2.58 19.67
CA TYR A 190 -0.11 -1.82 19.18
C TYR A 190 -0.32 -1.30 17.76
N GLY A 191 -1.39 -1.71 17.08
CA GLY A 191 -1.63 -1.42 15.65
C GLY A 191 -0.74 -2.23 14.72
N GLU A 192 -0.14 -3.32 15.21
CA GLU A 192 0.87 -4.09 14.47
C GLU A 192 0.26 -5.28 13.70
N THR A 193 -1.05 -5.31 13.43
CA THR A 193 -1.74 -6.52 12.96
C THR A 193 -2.97 -6.28 12.08
N ALA A 194 -3.36 -7.32 11.35
CA ALA A 194 -4.66 -7.49 10.71
C ALA A 194 -5.17 -8.94 10.84
N ASP A 195 -6.49 -9.10 10.95
CA ASP A 195 -7.21 -10.37 10.84
C ASP A 195 -7.91 -10.45 9.48
N LEU A 196 -7.52 -11.44 8.67
CA LEU A 196 -8.08 -11.75 7.35
C LEU A 196 -9.15 -12.85 7.49
N GLY A 197 -10.40 -12.45 7.72
CA GLY A 197 -11.50 -13.37 8.03
C GLY A 197 -12.11 -14.10 6.84
N ILE A 198 -12.72 -15.26 7.12
CA ILE A 198 -13.54 -16.00 6.14
C ILE A 198 -14.69 -15.12 5.65
N GLY A 199 -14.95 -15.15 4.34
CA GLY A 199 -16.06 -14.43 3.73
C GLY A 199 -15.78 -12.96 3.44
N ALA A 200 -14.70 -12.40 4.00
CA ALA A 200 -14.13 -11.12 3.58
C ALA A 200 -13.08 -11.28 2.47
N ASN A 201 -12.58 -12.50 2.26
CA ASN A 201 -11.52 -12.82 1.31
C ASN A 201 -11.95 -13.94 0.34
N GLU A 202 -11.58 -13.81 -0.93
CA GLU A 202 -11.82 -14.86 -1.94
C GLU A 202 -10.79 -16.00 -1.86
N HIS A 203 -9.59 -15.71 -1.33
CA HIS A 203 -8.54 -16.70 -1.17
C HIS A 203 -8.84 -17.67 -0.02
N PRO A 204 -8.48 -18.96 -0.16
CA PRO A 204 -8.48 -19.90 0.95
C PRO A 204 -7.54 -19.43 2.08
N GLN A 205 -7.91 -19.72 3.33
CA GLN A 205 -7.10 -19.34 4.50
C GLN A 205 -5.64 -19.83 4.42
N CYS A 206 -5.39 -21.05 3.93
CA CYS A 206 -4.01 -21.52 3.80
C CYS A 206 -3.21 -20.78 2.71
N THR A 207 -3.88 -20.27 1.67
CA THR A 207 -3.24 -19.39 0.68
C THR A 207 -2.86 -18.05 1.32
N LEU A 208 -3.75 -17.47 2.14
CA LEU A 208 -3.45 -16.24 2.88
C LEU A 208 -2.32 -16.45 3.88
N TYR A 209 -2.33 -17.56 4.62
CA TYR A 209 -1.27 -17.94 5.55
C TYR A 209 0.09 -18.05 4.86
N ASP A 210 0.17 -18.74 3.71
CA ASP A 210 1.42 -18.90 2.98
C ASP A 210 1.92 -17.58 2.38
N ALA A 211 1.03 -16.77 1.82
CA ALA A 211 1.40 -15.47 1.26
C ALA A 211 1.84 -14.47 2.36
N ALA A 212 1.31 -14.58 3.58
CA ALA A 212 1.77 -13.77 4.71
C ALA A 212 3.24 -14.02 5.05
N HIS A 213 3.73 -15.26 4.93
CA HIS A 213 5.17 -15.57 5.12
C HIS A 213 6.05 -14.92 4.06
N GLU A 214 5.50 -14.67 2.87
CA GLU A 214 6.19 -13.97 1.77
C GLU A 214 5.99 -12.46 1.82
N ALA A 215 5.14 -11.95 2.72
CA ALA A 215 4.86 -10.53 2.91
C ALA A 215 5.54 -9.93 4.15
N GLY A 216 6.46 -10.68 4.78
CA GLY A 216 7.30 -10.18 5.87
C GLY A 216 6.63 -10.11 7.23
N PHE A 217 5.46 -10.70 7.42
CA PHE A 217 4.83 -10.82 8.73
C PHE A 217 5.59 -11.82 9.60
N THR A 218 5.77 -11.49 10.87
CA THR A 218 6.57 -12.28 11.81
C THR A 218 5.70 -13.09 12.78
N GLU A 219 4.47 -12.66 13.03
CA GLU A 219 3.44 -13.46 13.69
C GLU A 219 2.34 -13.83 12.70
N ILE A 220 2.14 -15.13 12.43
CA ILE A 220 1.13 -15.61 11.48
C ILE A 220 0.39 -16.81 12.06
N ILE A 221 -0.89 -16.65 12.37
CA ILE A 221 -1.71 -17.68 13.02
C ILE A 221 -2.94 -17.95 12.16
N GLY A 222 -3.32 -19.22 12.00
CA GLY A 222 -4.43 -19.57 11.12
C GLY A 222 -5.06 -20.93 11.44
N PRO A 223 -5.70 -21.57 10.44
CA PRO A 223 -6.51 -22.76 10.65
C PRO A 223 -5.81 -23.87 11.45
N GLY A 224 -6.50 -24.39 12.45
CA GLY A 224 -6.03 -25.42 13.37
C GLY A 224 -5.40 -24.88 14.65
N ALA A 225 -4.98 -23.61 14.69
CA ALA A 225 -4.57 -22.97 15.93
C ALA A 225 -5.80 -22.60 16.77
N GLU A 226 -5.65 -22.64 18.10
CA GLU A 226 -6.73 -22.30 19.02
C GLU A 226 -7.22 -20.87 18.77
N GLY A 227 -8.53 -20.71 18.53
CA GLY A 227 -9.14 -19.40 18.27
C GLY A 227 -8.97 -18.83 16.86
N HIS A 228 -8.30 -19.53 15.92
CA HIS A 228 -7.95 -18.97 14.59
C HIS A 228 -8.42 -19.87 13.42
N ASN A 229 -9.56 -20.55 13.57
CA ASN A 229 -10.11 -21.39 12.49
C ASN A 229 -10.92 -20.61 11.44
N ASP A 230 -11.29 -19.36 11.75
CA ASP A 230 -12.19 -18.51 10.97
C ASP A 230 -11.50 -17.26 10.39
N HIS A 231 -10.19 -17.10 10.60
CA HIS A 231 -9.39 -16.04 10.03
C HIS A 231 -7.91 -16.44 9.99
N VAL A 232 -7.12 -15.71 9.18
CA VAL A 232 -5.67 -15.68 9.30
C VAL A 232 -5.28 -14.38 10.00
N HIS A 233 -4.63 -14.50 11.14
CA HIS A 233 -4.02 -13.40 11.87
C HIS A 233 -2.61 -13.15 11.34
N VAL A 234 -2.29 -11.90 11.02
CA VAL A 234 -0.94 -11.46 10.65
C VAL A 234 -0.50 -10.32 11.55
N ALA A 235 0.75 -10.31 12.00
CA ALA A 235 1.31 -9.20 12.75
C ALA A 235 2.84 -9.05 12.61
N ASN A 236 3.32 -7.85 12.91
CA ASN A 236 4.74 -7.53 13.07
C ASN A 236 5.15 -7.68 14.54
N ASP A 237 5.25 -8.91 15.04
CA ASP A 237 5.73 -9.21 16.39
C ASP A 237 7.27 -9.29 16.43
N PRO A 238 7.96 -8.59 17.36
CA PRO A 238 9.40 -8.75 17.62
C PRO A 238 9.81 -10.15 18.10
N THR A 239 8.86 -11.00 18.47
CA THR A 239 9.04 -12.41 18.80
C THR A 239 8.31 -13.27 17.76
N PRO A 240 8.98 -13.65 16.65
CA PRO A 240 8.33 -14.36 15.57
C PRO A 240 7.65 -15.66 16.02
N TYR A 241 6.43 -15.88 15.54
CA TYR A 241 5.62 -17.05 15.87
C TYR A 241 4.72 -17.41 14.68
N SER A 242 4.63 -18.70 14.35
CA SER A 242 3.69 -19.09 13.31
C SER A 242 3.05 -20.43 13.60
N SER A 243 1.73 -20.51 13.39
CA SER A 243 0.96 -21.74 13.62
C SER A 243 -0.35 -21.75 12.82
N ALA A 244 -0.44 -22.69 11.89
CA ALA A 244 -1.71 -23.06 11.27
C ALA A 244 -1.68 -24.57 10.95
N PRO A 245 -1.87 -25.48 11.93
CA PRO A 245 -1.72 -26.93 11.74
C PRO A 245 -2.61 -27.58 10.68
N ASN A 246 -3.68 -26.89 10.24
CA ASN A 246 -4.56 -27.35 9.16
C ASN A 246 -4.17 -26.74 7.79
N CYS A 247 -3.04 -26.04 7.76
CA CYS A 247 -2.21 -25.71 6.62
C CYS A 247 -0.89 -26.50 6.78
#